data_AF-A0A978W3E0-F1
#
_entry.id   AF-A0A978W3E0-F1
#
_cell.length_a   1.000
_cell.length_b   1.000
_cell.length_c   1.000
_cell.angle_alpha   90.00
_cell.angle_beta   90.00
_cell.angle_gamma   90.00
#
_symmetry.space_group_name_H-M   'P 1'
#
loop_
_entity.id
_entity.type
_entity.pdbx_description
1 polymer ?
#
loop_
_entity_poly.entity_id
_entity_poly.type
_entity_poly.pdbx_seq_one_letter_code
_entity_poly.pdbx_strand_id
1 'polypeptide(L)'
;MAKEKKAQVKVKVGIESLWRTMTKDLALVVPKIAPTVVESMEVIEGDGGLGSLFLLHLCIGASKKLQKEKIVELDESTYRFGIQVVEGPALTRGSFSTLTSTFQVSAVGEKESLVDVNVVYQTDRQDQAIIEEMAIQPPLNFILGLEKFLLQLSE
;
A
#
# COMPACT_ATOMS: atom_id res chain seq x y z
N MET A 1 3.22 -1.08 -22.84
CA MET A 1 2.03 -1.87 -22.43
C MET A 1 2.01 -1.98 -20.92
N ALA A 2 0.82 -2.01 -20.29
CA ALA A 2 0.72 -2.26 -18.85
C ALA A 2 1.15 -3.70 -18.53
N LYS A 3 1.92 -3.85 -17.46
CA LYS A 3 2.32 -5.12 -16.86
C LYS A 3 1.56 -5.30 -15.55
N GLU A 4 1.39 -6.54 -15.12
CA GLU A 4 0.63 -6.91 -13.92
C GLU A 4 1.43 -7.92 -13.09
N LYS A 5 1.43 -7.76 -11.77
CA LYS A 5 1.95 -8.75 -10.83
C LYS A 5 0.96 -9.00 -9.70
N LYS A 6 0.69 -10.28 -9.43
CA LYS A 6 -0.24 -10.72 -8.38
C LYS A 6 0.49 -11.50 -7.29
N ALA A 7 -0.01 -11.39 -6.08
CA ALA A 7 0.39 -12.18 -4.93
C ALA A 7 -0.80 -12.40 -4.00
N GLN A 8 -0.71 -13.39 -3.13
CA GLN A 8 -1.68 -13.66 -2.08
C GLN A 8 -0.96 -13.75 -0.74
N VAL A 9 -1.51 -13.08 0.28
CA VAL A 9 -0.96 -13.11 1.65
C VAL A 9 -2.07 -13.48 2.61
N LYS A 10 -1.83 -14.52 3.41
CA LYS A 10 -2.70 -14.87 4.53
C LYS A 10 -2.17 -14.20 5.80
N VAL A 11 -3.04 -13.50 6.53
CA VAL A 11 -2.71 -12.76 7.75
C VAL A 11 -3.59 -13.20 8.91
N LYS A 12 -3.04 -13.19 10.12
CA LYS A 12 -3.66 -13.65 11.38
C LYS A 12 -4.44 -12.54 12.09
N VAL A 13 -5.15 -11.73 11.31
CA VAL A 13 -6.04 -10.68 11.80
C VAL A 13 -7.38 -10.77 11.09
N GLY A 14 -8.46 -10.42 11.80
CA GLY A 14 -9.82 -10.43 11.26
C GLY A 14 -10.02 -9.32 10.22
N ILE A 15 -10.95 -9.56 9.28
CA ILE A 15 -11.17 -8.69 8.11
C ILE A 15 -11.53 -7.26 8.50
N GLU A 16 -12.40 -7.06 9.49
CA GLU A 16 -12.86 -5.73 9.91
C GLU A 16 -11.73 -4.85 10.41
N SER A 17 -10.90 -5.40 11.31
CA SER A 17 -9.74 -4.67 11.86
C SER A 17 -8.73 -4.35 10.77
N LEU A 18 -8.43 -5.32 9.89
CA LEU A 18 -7.50 -5.12 8.78
C LEU A 18 -8.02 -4.06 7.81
N TRP A 19 -9.28 -4.16 7.40
CA TRP A 19 -9.91 -3.25 6.45
C TRP A 19 -9.92 -1.81 6.97
N ARG A 20 -10.39 -1.62 8.21
CA ARG A 20 -10.41 -0.30 8.84
C ARG A 20 -9.01 0.31 8.91
N THR A 21 -8.02 -0.48 9.33
CA THR A 21 -6.63 -0.02 9.48
C THR A 21 -6.00 0.34 8.13
N MET A 22 -6.30 -0.45 7.10
CA MET A 22 -5.82 -0.26 5.74
C MET A 22 -6.42 0.96 5.04
N THR A 23 -7.64 1.36 5.43
CA THR A 23 -8.41 2.42 4.75
C THR A 23 -8.56 3.67 5.62
N LYS A 24 -9.42 3.61 6.64
CA LYS A 24 -9.81 4.74 7.48
C LYS A 24 -8.65 5.29 8.32
N ASP A 25 -7.78 4.41 8.82
CA ASP A 25 -6.66 4.80 9.69
C ASP A 25 -5.32 4.89 8.92
N LEU A 26 -5.35 4.90 7.57
CA LEU A 26 -4.15 4.79 6.72
C LEU A 26 -3.03 5.79 7.08
N ALA A 27 -3.34 7.10 7.07
CA ALA A 27 -2.36 8.15 7.36
C ALA A 27 -1.77 8.06 8.78
N LEU A 28 -2.54 7.54 9.73
CA LEU A 28 -2.09 7.33 11.11
C LEU A 28 -1.17 6.11 11.24
N VAL A 29 -1.40 5.07 10.45
CA VAL A 29 -0.77 3.76 10.61
C VAL A 29 0.49 3.61 9.77
N VAL A 30 0.53 4.15 8.55
CA VAL A 30 1.69 4.00 7.65
C VAL A 30 3.03 4.42 8.30
N PRO A 31 3.14 5.56 9.01
CA PRO A 31 4.37 5.92 9.71
C PRO A 31 4.75 4.95 10.84
N LYS A 32 3.78 4.26 11.44
CA LYS A 32 4.01 3.31 12.55
C LYS A 32 4.48 1.95 12.06
N ILE A 33 4.03 1.52 10.88
CA ILE A 33 4.42 0.22 10.30
C ILE A 33 5.73 0.28 9.52
N ALA A 34 6.12 1.47 9.04
CA ALA A 34 7.38 1.69 8.32
C ALA A 34 8.19 2.88 8.87
N PRO A 35 8.45 2.95 10.20
CA PRO A 35 9.00 4.14 10.86
C PRO A 35 10.44 4.48 10.43
N THR A 36 11.15 3.52 9.83
CA THR A 36 12.51 3.74 9.31
C THR A 36 12.52 4.46 7.96
N VAL A 37 11.39 4.49 7.25
CA VAL A 37 11.27 5.05 5.90
C VAL A 37 10.25 6.18 5.83
N VAL A 38 9.17 6.12 6.60
CA VAL A 38 8.07 7.09 6.57
C VAL A 38 8.09 7.91 7.86
N GLU A 39 8.39 9.20 7.73
CA GLU A 39 8.39 10.17 8.83
C GLU A 39 6.94 10.58 9.17
N SER A 40 6.15 10.91 8.15
CA SER A 40 4.73 11.26 8.28
C SER A 40 3.96 10.98 6.99
N MET A 41 2.63 10.96 7.11
CA MET A 41 1.69 10.88 6.00
C MET A 41 0.52 11.81 6.27
N GLU A 42 0.18 12.63 5.30
CA GLU A 42 -0.83 13.69 5.42
C GLU A 42 -1.85 13.59 4.29
N VAL A 43 -3.12 13.86 4.56
CA VAL A 43 -4.14 14.05 3.53
C VAL A 43 -4.01 15.48 3.04
N ILE A 44 -3.66 15.67 1.76
CA ILE A 44 -3.48 17.01 1.17
C ILE A 44 -4.68 17.42 0.29
N GLU A 45 -5.46 16.45 -0.20
CA GLU A 45 -6.73 16.68 -0.88
C GLU A 45 -7.73 15.58 -0.52
N GLY A 46 -9.01 15.93 -0.33
CA GLY A 46 -10.07 14.98 0.02
C GLY A 46 -10.25 14.79 1.53
N ASP A 47 -10.94 13.71 1.89
CA ASP A 47 -11.39 13.40 3.26
C ASP A 47 -10.84 12.06 3.79
N GLY A 48 -9.93 11.43 3.03
CA GLY A 48 -9.42 10.08 3.30
C GLY A 48 -10.17 8.97 2.54
N GLY A 49 -11.26 9.29 1.83
CA GLY A 49 -12.00 8.38 0.97
C GLY A 49 -11.49 8.32 -0.48
N LEU A 50 -12.31 7.75 -1.37
CA LEU A 50 -12.01 7.63 -2.81
C LEU A 50 -11.63 8.99 -3.42
N GLY A 51 -10.52 9.03 -4.16
CA GLY A 51 -10.02 10.23 -4.80
C GLY A 51 -9.12 11.10 -3.91
N SER A 52 -9.02 10.81 -2.61
CA SER A 52 -8.12 11.55 -1.71
C SER A 52 -6.67 11.39 -2.11
N LEU A 53 -5.90 12.48 -1.96
CA LEU A 53 -4.48 12.56 -2.25
C LEU A 53 -3.70 12.69 -0.95
N PHE A 54 -2.70 11.84 -0.78
CA PHE A 54 -1.83 11.79 0.38
C PHE A 54 -0.42 12.24 0.01
N LEU A 55 0.24 12.93 0.94
CA LEU A 55 1.65 13.27 0.88
C LEU A 55 2.40 12.49 1.95
N LEU A 56 3.35 11.66 1.53
CA LEU A 56 4.26 10.93 2.41
C LEU A 56 5.59 11.67 2.47
N HIS A 57 6.04 11.95 3.69
CA HIS A 57 7.39 12.43 3.98
C HIS A 57 8.30 11.23 4.23
N LEU A 58 9.22 10.98 3.31
CA LEU A 58 10.09 9.81 3.33
C LEU A 58 11.52 10.18 3.74
N CYS A 59 12.09 9.37 4.63
CA CYS A 59 13.49 9.40 5.01
C CYS A 59 14.21 8.21 4.38
N ILE A 60 14.93 8.44 3.28
CA ILE A 60 15.68 7.40 2.56
C ILE A 60 17.17 7.67 2.80
N GLY A 61 17.73 7.00 3.81
CA GLY A 61 19.06 7.31 4.32
C GLY A 61 19.11 8.74 4.87
N ALA A 62 20.05 9.55 4.41
CA ALA A 62 20.16 10.96 4.79
C ALA A 62 19.26 11.90 3.97
N SER A 63 18.54 11.40 2.96
CA SER A 63 17.74 12.22 2.07
C SER A 63 16.27 12.24 2.46
N LYS A 64 15.71 13.45 2.60
CA LYS A 64 14.26 13.65 2.65
C LYS A 64 13.68 13.66 1.24
N LYS A 65 12.64 12.86 1.00
CA LYS A 65 11.92 12.77 -0.27
C LYS A 65 10.42 12.87 0.00
N LEU A 66 9.67 13.28 -1.02
CA LEU A 66 8.21 13.34 -0.97
C LEU A 66 7.63 12.33 -1.94
N GLN A 67 6.53 11.69 -1.55
CA GLN A 67 5.73 10.82 -2.41
C GLN A 67 4.27 11.21 -2.30
N LYS A 68 3.59 11.31 -3.45
CA LYS A 68 2.15 11.54 -3.52
C LYS A 68 1.45 10.29 -3.96
N GLU A 69 0.40 9.92 -3.25
CA GLU A 69 -0.41 8.75 -3.54
C GLU A 69 -1.89 9.09 -3.52
N LYS A 70 -2.65 8.51 -4.43
CA LYS A 70 -4.09 8.77 -4.59
C LYS A 70 -4.88 7.49 -4.39
N ILE A 71 -5.97 7.56 -3.64
CA ILE A 71 -6.94 6.45 -3.56
C ILE A 71 -7.73 6.42 -4.88
N VAL A 72 -7.60 5.33 -5.61
CA VAL A 72 -8.24 5.11 -6.92
C VAL A 72 -9.35 4.05 -6.86
N GLU A 73 -9.42 3.29 -5.78
CA GLU A 73 -10.50 2.33 -5.53
C GLU A 73 -10.78 2.23 -4.02
N LEU A 74 -12.05 2.25 -3.65
CA LEU A 74 -12.52 2.05 -2.28
C LEU A 74 -13.95 1.51 -2.33
N ASP A 75 -14.09 0.19 -2.23
CA ASP A 75 -15.37 -0.51 -2.20
C ASP A 75 -15.50 -1.28 -0.88
N GLU A 76 -16.33 -0.76 0.03
CA GLU A 76 -16.60 -1.39 1.32
C GLU A 76 -17.46 -2.66 1.18
N SER A 77 -18.23 -2.82 0.11
CA SER A 77 -19.11 -3.99 -0.08
C SER A 77 -18.33 -5.24 -0.45
N THR A 78 -17.23 -5.05 -1.17
CA THR A 78 -16.33 -6.12 -1.58
C THR A 78 -14.98 -6.06 -0.89
N TYR A 79 -14.69 -5.12 0.01
CA TYR A 79 -13.38 -4.95 0.64
C TYR A 79 -12.23 -4.77 -0.36
N ARG A 80 -12.44 -3.91 -1.36
CA ARG A 80 -11.42 -3.54 -2.37
C ARG A 80 -10.87 -2.15 -2.16
N PHE A 81 -9.56 -2.06 -2.02
CA PHE A 81 -8.82 -0.83 -1.83
C PHE A 81 -7.74 -0.69 -2.88
N GLY A 82 -7.62 0.48 -3.50
CA GLY A 82 -6.64 0.75 -4.54
C GLY A 82 -5.96 2.08 -4.32
N ILE A 83 -4.64 2.08 -4.43
CA ILE A 83 -3.80 3.27 -4.28
C ILE A 83 -2.81 3.36 -5.44
N GLN A 84 -2.69 4.55 -6.00
CA GLN A 84 -1.79 4.85 -7.12
C GLN A 84 -0.72 5.84 -6.68
N VAL A 85 0.54 5.56 -7.01
CA VAL A 85 1.60 6.55 -6.87
C VAL A 85 1.48 7.57 -8.00
N VAL A 86 1.28 8.84 -7.62
CA VAL A 86 1.12 9.97 -8.54
C VAL A 86 2.47 10.64 -8.81
N GLU A 87 3.29 10.77 -7.77
CA GLU A 87 4.59 11.43 -7.83
C GLU A 87 5.51 10.83 -6.76
N GLY A 88 6.81 10.74 -7.03
CA GLY A 88 7.79 10.44 -5.98
C GLY A 88 8.74 9.28 -6.28
N PRO A 89 9.55 8.88 -5.28
CA PRO A 89 10.66 7.95 -5.46
C PRO A 89 10.24 6.53 -5.84
N ALA A 90 9.03 6.06 -5.52
CA ALA A 90 8.56 4.76 -6.01
C ALA A 90 8.50 4.72 -7.55
N LEU A 91 7.99 5.79 -8.20
CA LEU A 91 7.98 5.88 -9.66
C LEU A 91 9.39 6.03 -10.23
N THR A 92 10.19 6.97 -9.70
CA THR A 92 11.49 7.31 -10.31
C THR A 92 12.53 6.21 -10.15
N ARG A 93 12.55 5.45 -9.03
CA ARG A 93 13.51 4.34 -8.84
C ARG A 93 13.25 3.16 -9.78
N GLY A 94 11.98 2.88 -10.06
CA GLY A 94 11.59 1.79 -10.95
C GLY A 94 11.47 2.21 -12.41
N SER A 95 11.69 3.48 -12.74
CA SER A 95 11.31 4.07 -14.04
C SER A 95 9.87 3.71 -14.42
N PHE A 96 8.95 3.80 -13.45
CA PHE A 96 7.54 3.53 -13.69
C PHE A 96 6.85 4.80 -14.21
N SER A 97 6.12 4.69 -15.32
CA SER A 97 5.19 5.74 -15.77
C SER A 97 3.85 5.64 -15.05
N THR A 98 3.47 4.44 -14.60
CA THR A 98 2.30 4.19 -13.74
C THR A 98 2.65 3.09 -12.74
N LEU A 99 2.12 3.19 -11.53
CA LEU A 99 2.25 2.18 -10.48
C LEU A 99 1.02 2.25 -9.57
N THR A 100 0.14 1.27 -9.70
CA THR A 100 -1.12 1.16 -8.97
C THR A 100 -1.17 -0.18 -8.25
N SER A 101 -1.42 -0.13 -6.94
CA SER A 101 -1.59 -1.32 -6.10
C SER A 101 -3.05 -1.44 -5.71
N THR A 102 -3.60 -2.64 -5.81
CA THR A 102 -4.96 -2.97 -5.41
C THR A 102 -4.95 -4.15 -4.47
N PHE A 103 -5.81 -4.10 -3.47
CA PHE A 103 -5.92 -5.03 -2.36
C PHE A 103 -7.37 -5.46 -2.26
N GLN A 104 -7.59 -6.77 -2.21
CA GLN A 104 -8.89 -7.37 -2.03
C GLN A 104 -8.80 -8.26 -0.79
N VAL A 105 -9.57 -7.93 0.24
CA VAL A 105 -9.54 -8.67 1.52
C VAL A 105 -10.72 -9.63 1.57
N SER A 106 -10.48 -10.86 2.02
CA SER A 106 -11.52 -11.87 2.24
C SER A 106 -11.33 -12.53 3.60
N ALA A 107 -12.43 -12.81 4.31
CA ALA A 107 -12.38 -13.55 5.56
C ALA A 107 -12.06 -15.03 5.29
N VAL A 108 -11.14 -15.60 6.07
CA VAL A 108 -10.86 -17.05 6.09
C VAL A 108 -11.35 -17.67 7.40
N GLY A 109 -11.26 -16.91 8.49
CA GLY A 109 -11.80 -17.25 9.81
C GLY A 109 -12.00 -15.99 10.65
N GLU A 110 -12.45 -16.14 11.90
CA GLU A 110 -12.77 -15.00 12.78
C GLU A 110 -11.58 -14.03 12.98
N LYS A 111 -10.37 -14.57 13.06
CA LYS A 111 -9.11 -13.82 13.22
C LYS A 111 -8.12 -14.10 12.09
N GLU A 112 -8.60 -14.48 10.91
CA GLU A 112 -7.74 -14.79 9.77
C GLU A 112 -8.35 -14.23 8.48
N SER A 113 -7.52 -13.52 7.71
CA SER A 113 -7.91 -12.93 6.43
C SER A 113 -6.93 -13.34 5.33
N LEU A 114 -7.43 -13.40 4.10
CA LEU A 114 -6.62 -13.51 2.88
C LEU A 114 -6.65 -12.17 2.16
N VAL A 115 -5.49 -11.70 1.72
CA VAL A 115 -5.34 -10.48 0.94
C VAL A 115 -4.79 -10.84 -0.44
N ASP A 116 -5.61 -10.64 -1.46
CA ASP A 116 -5.19 -10.64 -2.85
C ASP A 116 -4.56 -9.28 -3.17
N VAL A 117 -3.29 -9.29 -3.56
CA VAL A 117 -2.53 -8.11 -3.95
C VAL A 117 -2.33 -8.13 -5.45
N ASN A 118 -2.73 -7.06 -6.14
CA ASN A 118 -2.51 -6.89 -7.56
C ASN A 118 -1.86 -5.53 -7.85
N VAL A 119 -0.72 -5.55 -8.52
CA VAL A 119 0.05 -4.36 -8.89
C VAL A 119 0.09 -4.24 -10.41
N VAL A 120 -0.48 -3.16 -10.91
CA VAL A 120 -0.47 -2.80 -12.34
C VAL A 120 0.48 -1.64 -12.53
N TYR A 121 1.42 -1.79 -13.47
CA TYR A 121 2.47 -0.81 -13.69
C TYR A 121 2.92 -0.75 -15.15
N GLN A 122 3.59 0.34 -15.51
CA GLN A 122 4.21 0.52 -16.82
C GLN A 122 5.64 1.01 -16.62
N THR A 123 6.58 0.44 -17.36
CA THR A 123 7.99 0.86 -17.36
C THR A 123 8.63 0.53 -18.71
N ASP A 124 9.67 1.28 -19.07
CA ASP A 124 10.56 1.03 -20.21
C ASP A 124 11.73 0.11 -19.86
N ARG A 125 11.94 -0.22 -18.58
CA ARG A 125 13.01 -1.11 -18.13
C ARG A 125 12.81 -2.54 -18.62
N GLN A 126 13.93 -3.16 -19.01
CA GLN A 126 13.98 -4.52 -19.53
C GLN A 126 14.27 -5.58 -18.45
N ASP A 127 14.76 -5.17 -17.28
CA ASP A 127 15.12 -6.07 -16.16
C ASP A 127 13.88 -6.61 -15.43
N GLN A 128 13.13 -7.49 -16.07
CA GLN A 128 11.79 -7.86 -15.63
C GLN A 128 11.73 -8.39 -14.18
N ALA A 129 12.63 -9.31 -13.78
CA ALA A 129 12.60 -9.89 -12.45
C ALA A 129 12.82 -8.84 -11.34
N ILE A 130 13.77 -7.92 -11.54
CA ILE A 130 14.06 -6.85 -10.57
C ILE A 130 12.88 -5.88 -10.49
N ILE A 131 12.25 -5.57 -11.61
CA ILE A 131 11.12 -4.64 -11.69
C ILE A 131 9.86 -5.21 -11.04
N GLU A 132 9.56 -6.48 -11.30
CA GLU A 132 8.44 -7.17 -10.65
C GLU A 132 8.60 -7.15 -9.14
N GLU A 133 9.82 -7.43 -8.64
CA GLU A 133 10.14 -7.39 -7.23
C GLU A 133 9.99 -5.98 -6.64
N MET A 134 10.54 -4.96 -7.32
CA MET A 134 10.40 -3.56 -6.91
C MET A 134 8.95 -3.09 -6.85
N ALA A 135 8.08 -3.61 -7.73
CA ALA A 135 6.67 -3.26 -7.78
C ALA A 135 5.86 -3.96 -6.68
N ILE A 136 6.10 -5.25 -6.43
CA ILE A 136 5.26 -6.06 -5.53
C ILE A 136 5.67 -6.00 -4.06
N GLN A 137 6.95 -5.80 -3.76
CA GLN A 137 7.43 -5.83 -2.37
C GLN A 137 6.84 -4.73 -1.48
N PRO A 138 6.72 -3.46 -1.89
CA PRO A 138 6.15 -2.43 -1.02
C PRO A 138 4.69 -2.72 -0.61
N PRO A 139 3.78 -3.10 -1.53
CA PRO A 139 2.43 -3.56 -1.16
C PRO A 139 2.40 -4.76 -0.21
N LEU A 140 3.30 -5.74 -0.38
CA LEU A 140 3.39 -6.89 0.53
C LEU A 140 3.84 -6.47 1.93
N ASN A 141 4.89 -5.65 2.01
CA ASN A 141 5.39 -5.12 3.29
C ASN A 141 4.36 -4.26 4.00
N PHE A 142 3.52 -3.53 3.26
CA PHE A 142 2.39 -2.80 3.82
C PHE A 142 1.42 -3.75 4.53
N ILE A 143 0.97 -4.82 3.87
CA ILE A 143 0.04 -5.80 4.47
C ILE A 143 0.63 -6.49 5.70
N LEU A 144 1.89 -6.94 5.63
CA LEU A 144 2.58 -7.57 6.76
C LEU A 144 2.82 -6.58 7.92
N GLY A 145 3.08 -5.31 7.59
CA GLY A 145 3.20 -4.23 8.56
C GLY A 145 1.88 -3.99 9.32
N LEU A 146 0.75 -3.97 8.60
CA LEU A 146 -0.58 -3.85 9.20
C LEU A 146 -0.90 -5.02 10.12
N GLU A 147 -0.62 -6.26 9.71
CA GLU A 147 -0.79 -7.46 10.54
C GLU A 147 -0.01 -7.32 11.85
N LYS A 148 1.29 -7.02 11.75
CA LYS A 148 2.16 -6.88 12.91
C LYS A 148 1.65 -5.79 13.87
N PHE A 149 1.26 -4.64 13.33
CA PHE A 149 0.73 -3.53 14.13
C PHE A 149 -0.55 -3.92 14.86
N LEU A 150 -1.48 -4.59 14.19
CA LEU A 150 -2.74 -5.02 14.78
C LEU A 150 -2.55 -6.08 15.86
N LEU A 151 -1.62 -7.04 15.66
CA LEU A 151 -1.30 -8.05 16.66
C LEU A 151 -0.75 -7.42 17.94
N GLN A 152 0.11 -6.40 17.83
CA GLN A 152 0.66 -5.65 18.96
C GLN A 152 -0.38 -4.86 19.77
N LEU A 153 -1.50 -4.46 19.15
CA LEU A 153 -2.59 -3.78 19.85
C LEU A 153 -3.52 -4.74 20.61
N SER A 154 -3.42 -6.03 20.34
CA SER A 154 -4.27 -7.07 20.95
C SER A 154 -3.62 -7.81 22.12
N GLU A 155 -2.37 -7.45 22.44
CA GLU A 155 -1.61 -7.89 23.62
C GLU A 155 -1.89 -6.99 24.84
#